data_AF-A0A954MUT9-F1
#
_entry.id   AF-A0A954MUT9-F1
#
_cell.length_a   1.000
_cell.length_b   1.000
_cell.length_c   1.000
_cell.angle_alpha   90.00
_cell.angle_beta   90.00
_cell.angle_gamma   90.00
#
_symmetry.space_group_name_H-M   'P 1'
#
loop_
_entity.id
_entity.type
_entity.pdbx_description
1 polymer ?
#
loop_
_entity_poly.entity_id
_entity_poly.type
_entity_poly.pdbx_seq_one_letter_code
_entity_poly.pdbx_strand_id
1 'polypeptide(L)'
;MSTEVTTTPAKRARGPRLFSGLLSLIILVVGGYQFIQWTLNRVYVPEGYSLQLRYKGPPLPFLPGSKPTAQPGTFAEVDNQGNPKQLGVLKEMRGPGRHFFWFGWWETKLLKDTVVNPGEVAVVTSKMGKDLARGTFLVDGTLDQTKEKGILRQVLGPGTYRINDYAYAVDVIQELTEKSGLQIKHAGWVSIPAGYVGVVTNLAENKQTKALPGIQDKVLQPGLYPINPKEQHVDIITVGFTEKSVKSNLVTSSDGKPKL
;
A
#
# COMPACT_ATOMS: atom_id res chain seq x y z
N MET A 1 -82.31 -14.88 -62.27
CA MET A 1 -81.18 -14.16 -62.89
C MET A 1 -80.22 -13.81 -61.77
N SER A 2 -79.18 -14.61 -61.66
CA SER A 2 -78.22 -14.66 -60.57
C SER A 2 -77.30 -13.45 -60.62
N THR A 3 -77.06 -12.79 -59.49
CA THR A 3 -75.92 -11.88 -59.34
C THR A 3 -75.07 -12.35 -58.17
N GLU A 4 -73.91 -12.91 -58.53
CA GLU A 4 -72.88 -13.40 -57.63
C GLU A 4 -72.34 -12.25 -56.76
N VAL A 5 -72.26 -12.49 -55.46
CA VAL A 5 -71.58 -11.61 -54.52
C VAL A 5 -70.08 -11.91 -54.60
N THR A 6 -69.36 -11.09 -55.37
CA THR A 6 -67.90 -11.13 -55.45
C THR A 6 -67.29 -10.69 -54.13
N THR A 7 -66.93 -11.64 -53.27
CA THR A 7 -66.14 -11.38 -52.05
C THR A 7 -64.69 -11.10 -52.41
N THR A 8 -64.25 -9.85 -52.25
CA THR A 8 -62.83 -9.45 -52.33
C THR A 8 -62.05 -10.05 -51.16
N PRO A 9 -60.92 -10.75 -51.37
CA PRO A 9 -60.13 -11.25 -50.24
C PRO A 9 -59.38 -10.09 -49.57
N ALA A 10 -59.66 -9.88 -48.29
CA ALA A 10 -58.94 -8.93 -47.45
C ALA A 10 -57.44 -9.32 -47.39
N LYS A 11 -56.59 -8.44 -47.93
CA LYS A 11 -55.13 -8.57 -47.87
C LYS A 11 -54.72 -8.54 -46.39
N ARG A 12 -54.47 -9.71 -45.81
CA ARG A 12 -54.03 -9.90 -44.42
C ARG A 12 -52.69 -9.18 -44.22
N ALA A 13 -52.73 -7.97 -43.69
CA ALA A 13 -51.54 -7.21 -43.34
C ALA A 13 -50.70 -8.07 -42.38
N ARG A 14 -49.52 -8.50 -42.83
CA ARG A 14 -48.53 -9.18 -41.98
C ARG A 14 -47.91 -8.15 -41.02
N GLY A 15 -48.70 -7.71 -40.04
CA GLY A 15 -48.24 -6.90 -38.90
C GLY A 15 -47.47 -7.74 -37.85
N PRO A 16 -47.03 -7.13 -36.73
CA PRO A 16 -45.65 -6.99 -36.26
C PRO A 16 -45.06 -8.23 -35.55
N ARG A 17 -45.42 -9.44 -35.97
CA ARG A 17 -44.99 -10.68 -35.30
C ARG A 17 -43.47 -10.87 -35.33
N LEU A 18 -42.81 -10.49 -36.43
CA LEU A 18 -41.34 -10.50 -36.57
C LEU A 18 -40.66 -9.52 -35.61
N PHE A 19 -41.25 -8.34 -35.38
CA PHE A 19 -40.73 -7.36 -34.42
C PHE A 19 -40.86 -7.84 -32.98
N SER A 20 -41.97 -8.51 -32.62
CA SER A 20 -42.15 -9.05 -31.27
C SER A 20 -41.15 -10.18 -30.96
N GLY A 21 -40.87 -11.05 -31.94
CA GLY A 21 -39.89 -12.13 -31.79
C GLY A 21 -38.46 -11.61 -31.62
N LEU A 22 -38.08 -10.59 -32.39
CA LEU A 22 -36.77 -9.95 -32.28
C LEU A 22 -36.60 -9.25 -30.92
N LEU A 23 -37.64 -8.54 -30.44
CA LEU A 23 -37.63 -7.89 -29.14
C LEU A 23 -37.51 -8.91 -27.98
N SER A 24 -38.23 -10.03 -28.04
CA SER A 24 -38.10 -11.10 -27.04
C SER A 24 -36.71 -11.73 -27.04
N LEU A 25 -36.09 -11.91 -28.21
CA LEU A 25 -34.73 -12.43 -28.31
C LEU A 25 -33.72 -11.45 -27.69
N ILE A 26 -33.87 -10.14 -27.97
CA ILE A 26 -33.02 -9.11 -27.37
C ILE A 26 -33.15 -9.11 -25.84
N ILE A 27 -34.38 -9.19 -25.32
CA ILE A 27 -34.61 -9.24 -23.86
C ILE A 27 -33.98 -10.49 -23.24
N LEU A 28 -34.06 -11.65 -23.91
CA LEU A 28 -33.42 -12.87 -23.44
C LEU A 28 -31.89 -12.76 -23.45
N VAL A 29 -31.31 -12.17 -24.50
CA VAL A 29 -29.85 -11.96 -24.59
C VAL A 29 -29.38 -10.97 -23.54
N VAL A 30 -30.06 -9.83 -23.37
CA VAL A 30 -29.73 -8.83 -22.35
C VAL A 30 -29.94 -9.40 -20.95
N GLY A 31 -31.05 -10.10 -20.70
CA GLY A 31 -31.33 -10.76 -19.43
C GLY A 31 -30.29 -11.82 -19.09
N GLY A 32 -29.92 -12.67 -20.06
CA GLY A 32 -28.86 -13.66 -19.91
C GLY A 32 -27.49 -13.02 -19.66
N TYR A 33 -27.16 -11.94 -20.36
CA TYR A 33 -25.94 -11.17 -20.13
C TYR A 33 -25.89 -10.57 -18.73
N GLN A 34 -26.98 -9.92 -18.29
CA GLN A 34 -27.08 -9.37 -16.93
C GLN A 34 -26.97 -10.49 -15.89
N PHE A 35 -27.62 -11.63 -16.11
CA PHE A 35 -27.50 -12.78 -15.22
C PHE A 35 -26.05 -13.24 -15.08
N ILE A 36 -25.31 -13.38 -16.19
CA ILE A 36 -23.89 -13.75 -16.18
C ILE A 36 -23.04 -12.70 -15.46
N GLN A 37 -23.27 -11.41 -15.73
CA GLN A 37 -22.55 -10.32 -15.07
C GLN A 37 -22.74 -10.35 -13.55
N TRP A 38 -23.98 -10.58 -13.10
CA TRP A 38 -24.32 -10.58 -11.68
C TRP A 38 -23.96 -11.86 -10.94
N THR A 39 -23.89 -13.00 -11.64
CA THR A 39 -23.60 -14.31 -11.03
C THR A 39 -22.12 -14.70 -11.11
N LEU A 40 -21.48 -14.54 -12.27
CA LEU A 40 -20.12 -15.02 -12.50
C LEU A 40 -19.06 -13.91 -12.39
N ASN A 41 -19.38 -12.69 -12.82
CA ASN A 41 -18.38 -11.60 -12.89
C ASN A 41 -18.37 -10.70 -11.66
N ARG A 42 -19.34 -10.88 -10.75
CA ARG A 42 -19.47 -10.06 -9.56
C ARG A 42 -18.46 -10.52 -8.51
N VAL A 43 -17.49 -9.65 -8.22
CA VAL A 43 -16.51 -9.85 -7.16
C VAL A 43 -16.82 -8.87 -6.03
N TYR A 44 -17.04 -9.41 -4.83
CA TYR A 44 -17.25 -8.61 -3.62
C TYR A 44 -15.95 -8.53 -2.82
N VAL A 45 -15.55 -7.31 -2.49
CA VAL A 45 -14.36 -7.02 -1.68
C VAL A 45 -14.84 -6.56 -0.31
N PRO A 46 -14.63 -7.38 0.75
CA PRO A 46 -14.98 -6.99 2.11
C PRO A 46 -14.10 -5.83 2.60
N GLU A 47 -14.53 -5.18 3.69
CA GLU A 47 -13.76 -4.13 4.34
C GLU A 47 -12.43 -4.68 4.90
N GLY A 48 -11.37 -3.87 4.84
CA GLY A 48 -10.01 -4.28 5.22
C GLY A 48 -9.31 -5.20 4.21
N TYR A 49 -9.90 -5.37 3.03
CA TYR A 49 -9.28 -6.05 1.90
C TYR A 49 -9.23 -5.15 0.68
N SER A 50 -8.25 -5.42 -0.18
CA SER A 50 -8.07 -4.84 -1.49
C SER A 50 -8.02 -5.93 -2.55
N LEU A 51 -8.51 -5.61 -3.73
CA LEU A 51 -8.49 -6.52 -4.87
C LEU A 51 -7.30 -6.20 -5.77
N GLN A 52 -6.34 -7.11 -5.81
CA GLN A 52 -5.28 -7.09 -6.81
C GLN A 52 -5.83 -7.63 -8.12
N LEU A 53 -5.61 -6.87 -9.19
CA LEU A 53 -6.03 -7.23 -10.54
C LEU A 53 -4.82 -7.61 -11.38
N ARG A 54 -4.92 -8.75 -12.05
CA ARG A 54 -4.00 -9.18 -13.10
C ARG A 54 -4.76 -9.31 -14.42
N TYR A 55 -4.32 -8.57 -15.43
CA TYR A 55 -4.88 -8.66 -16.78
C TYR A 55 -4.19 -9.79 -17.56
N LYS A 56 -4.97 -10.81 -17.93
CA LYS A 56 -4.53 -11.99 -18.70
C LYS A 56 -4.76 -11.84 -20.20
N GLY A 57 -5.56 -10.87 -20.63
CA GLY A 57 -5.96 -10.72 -22.03
C GLY A 57 -7.05 -11.72 -22.46
N PRO A 58 -7.43 -11.71 -23.74
CA PRO A 58 -8.46 -12.59 -24.27
C PRO A 58 -8.14 -14.08 -24.06
N PRO A 59 -9.08 -14.87 -23.51
CA PRO A 59 -8.84 -16.30 -23.23
C PRO A 59 -8.77 -17.15 -24.50
N LEU A 60 -9.28 -16.63 -25.63
CA LEU A 60 -9.30 -17.33 -26.91
C LEU A 60 -8.45 -16.57 -27.94
N PRO A 61 -7.56 -17.26 -28.68
CA PRO A 61 -6.57 -16.63 -29.56
C PRO A 61 -7.19 -15.92 -30.78
N PHE A 62 -8.45 -16.17 -31.09
CA PHE A 62 -9.18 -15.53 -32.19
C PHE A 62 -9.91 -14.24 -31.79
N LEU A 63 -9.95 -13.90 -30.50
CA LEU A 63 -10.56 -12.65 -30.03
C LEU A 63 -9.57 -11.49 -30.20
N PRO A 64 -9.98 -10.36 -30.81
CA PRO A 64 -9.12 -9.19 -30.94
C PRO A 64 -8.76 -8.63 -29.55
N GLY A 65 -7.51 -8.16 -29.39
CA GLY A 65 -7.05 -7.49 -28.15
C GLY A 65 -5.87 -8.12 -27.41
N SER A 66 -5.03 -8.90 -28.10
CA SER A 66 -3.73 -9.33 -27.54
C SER A 66 -2.84 -8.11 -27.30
N LYS A 67 -2.42 -7.92 -26.05
CA LYS A 67 -1.57 -6.81 -25.62
C LYS A 67 -0.14 -7.30 -25.37
N PRO A 68 0.89 -6.44 -25.43
CA PRO A 68 2.24 -6.84 -25.05
C PRO A 68 2.31 -7.25 -23.58
N THR A 69 3.18 -8.19 -23.23
CA THR A 69 3.43 -8.58 -21.84
C THR A 69 4.28 -7.53 -21.12
N ALA A 70 3.93 -7.21 -19.87
CA ALA A 70 4.74 -6.32 -19.04
C ALA A 70 6.13 -6.92 -18.79
N GLN A 71 7.13 -6.05 -18.63
CA GLN A 71 8.49 -6.52 -18.33
C GLN A 71 8.50 -7.21 -16.95
N PRO A 72 9.17 -8.36 -16.79
CA PRO A 72 9.34 -8.99 -15.49
C PRO A 72 9.94 -7.98 -14.51
N GLY A 73 9.37 -7.87 -13.31
CA GLY A 73 9.84 -6.88 -12.34
C GLY A 73 9.19 -5.50 -12.46
N THR A 74 8.18 -5.32 -13.33
CA THR A 74 7.37 -4.08 -13.43
C THR A 74 5.86 -4.35 -13.36
N PHE A 75 5.09 -3.31 -13.02
CA PHE A 75 3.63 -3.35 -13.13
C PHE A 75 3.19 -3.20 -14.59
N ALA A 76 2.01 -3.73 -14.93
CA ALA A 76 1.39 -3.48 -16.21
C ALA A 76 1.01 -2.01 -16.34
N GLU A 77 1.42 -1.38 -17.43
CA GLU A 77 1.04 0.00 -17.73
C GLU A 77 -0.47 0.10 -18.01
N VAL A 78 -1.07 1.18 -17.54
CA VAL A 78 -2.48 1.53 -17.77
C VAL A 78 -2.57 2.85 -18.55
N ASP A 79 -3.64 3.03 -19.31
CA ASP A 79 -3.97 4.32 -19.92
C ASP A 79 -4.56 5.30 -18.88
N ASN A 80 -4.79 6.55 -19.28
CA ASN A 80 -5.39 7.58 -18.42
C ASN A 80 -6.83 7.26 -18.01
N GLN A 81 -7.48 6.29 -18.67
CA GLN A 81 -8.84 5.84 -18.40
C GLN A 81 -8.85 4.57 -17.51
N GLY A 82 -7.69 4.06 -17.11
CA GLY A 82 -7.54 2.86 -16.29
C GLY A 82 -7.59 1.53 -17.05
N ASN A 83 -7.58 1.53 -18.39
CA ASN A 83 -7.50 0.30 -19.18
C ASN A 83 -6.05 -0.18 -19.25
N PRO A 84 -5.82 -1.50 -19.09
CA PRO A 84 -4.47 -2.06 -19.17
C PRO A 84 -3.94 -1.95 -20.60
N LYS A 85 -2.72 -1.44 -20.78
CA LYS A 85 -2.00 -1.49 -22.07
C LYS A 85 -1.18 -2.77 -22.22
N GLN A 86 -0.85 -3.41 -21.10
CA GLN A 86 0.00 -4.60 -21.04
C GLN A 86 -0.68 -5.73 -20.26
N LEU A 87 -0.24 -6.96 -20.52
CA LEU A 87 -0.58 -8.14 -19.72
C LEU A 87 0.26 -8.12 -18.43
N GLY A 88 -0.37 -8.32 -17.28
CA GLY A 88 0.33 -8.33 -15.99
C GLY A 88 -0.50 -7.81 -14.82
N VAL A 89 0.15 -7.68 -13.66
CA VAL A 89 -0.46 -7.16 -12.42
C VAL A 89 -0.54 -5.64 -12.51
N LEU A 90 -1.70 -5.09 -12.20
CA LEU A 90 -1.92 -3.64 -12.16
C LEU A 90 -1.33 -3.07 -10.86
N LYS A 91 -0.83 -1.83 -10.96
CA LYS A 91 -0.33 -1.08 -9.81
C LYS A 91 -1.44 -0.76 -8.82
N GLU A 92 -2.53 -0.17 -9.33
CA GLU A 92 -3.67 0.26 -8.52
C GLU A 92 -4.54 -0.94 -8.14
N MET A 93 -4.74 -1.14 -6.84
CA MET A 93 -5.68 -2.14 -6.32
C MET A 93 -7.07 -1.52 -6.15
N ARG A 94 -8.11 -2.35 -6.27
CA ARG A 94 -9.48 -1.87 -6.03
C ARG A 94 -9.85 -1.99 -4.56
N GLY A 95 -10.40 -0.91 -4.01
CA GLY A 95 -10.86 -0.86 -2.63
C GLY A 95 -12.11 -1.70 -2.36
N PRO A 96 -12.61 -1.68 -1.11
CA PRO A 96 -13.79 -2.43 -0.70
C PRO A 96 -15.02 -2.04 -1.50
N GLY A 97 -15.92 -3.01 -1.71
CA GLY A 97 -17.14 -2.81 -2.47
C GLY A 97 -17.38 -3.87 -3.54
N ARG A 98 -18.31 -3.56 -4.44
CA ARG A 98 -18.74 -4.46 -5.51
C ARG A 98 -18.05 -4.07 -6.81
N HIS A 99 -17.32 -5.02 -7.38
CA HIS A 99 -16.65 -4.85 -8.66
C HIS A 99 -17.13 -5.90 -9.66
N PHE A 100 -17.10 -5.55 -10.94
CA PHE A 100 -17.50 -6.43 -12.03
C PHE A 100 -16.30 -6.66 -12.94
N PHE A 101 -15.72 -7.85 -12.87
CA PHE A 101 -14.59 -8.25 -13.70
C PHE A 101 -14.89 -9.57 -14.37
N TRP A 102 -14.72 -9.62 -15.70
CA TRP A 102 -14.92 -10.86 -16.42
C TRP A 102 -13.77 -11.84 -16.14
N PHE A 103 -14.10 -13.01 -15.60
CA PHE A 103 -13.15 -14.05 -15.16
C PHE A 103 -12.18 -14.53 -16.27
N GLY A 104 -12.59 -14.40 -17.54
CA GLY A 104 -11.77 -14.75 -18.69
C GLY A 104 -10.57 -13.81 -18.89
N TRP A 105 -10.79 -12.50 -18.82
CA TRP A 105 -9.75 -11.47 -19.02
C TRP A 105 -8.98 -11.12 -17.76
N TRP A 106 -9.64 -11.24 -16.62
CA TRP A 106 -9.12 -10.76 -15.35
C TRP A 106 -8.88 -11.92 -14.42
N GLU A 107 -7.81 -11.80 -13.66
CA GLU A 107 -7.57 -12.60 -12.48
C GLU A 107 -7.56 -11.68 -11.28
N THR A 108 -8.33 -12.08 -10.28
CA THR A 108 -8.58 -11.28 -9.09
C THR A 108 -8.01 -12.03 -7.90
N LYS A 109 -7.14 -11.37 -7.15
CA LYS A 109 -6.60 -11.90 -5.89
C LYS A 109 -7.01 -10.96 -4.76
N LEU A 110 -7.70 -11.51 -3.77
CA LEU A 110 -8.09 -10.75 -2.58
C LEU A 110 -6.89 -10.67 -1.63
N LEU A 111 -6.46 -9.46 -1.31
CA LEU A 111 -5.36 -9.18 -0.40
C LEU A 111 -5.88 -8.46 0.84
N LYS A 112 -5.35 -8.82 2.00
CA LYS A 112 -5.66 -8.10 3.25
C LYS A 112 -4.88 -6.79 3.26
N ASP A 113 -5.55 -5.69 3.61
CA ASP A 113 -4.90 -4.40 3.79
C ASP A 113 -3.94 -4.47 4.98
N THR A 114 -2.76 -3.86 4.83
CA THR A 114 -1.77 -3.80 5.90
C THR A 114 -2.24 -2.77 6.93
N VAL A 115 -2.59 -3.25 8.11
CA VAL A 115 -2.95 -2.40 9.26
C VAL A 115 -1.71 -2.23 10.13
N VAL A 116 -1.29 -0.99 10.33
CA VAL A 116 -0.21 -0.61 11.25
C VAL A 116 -0.87 0.01 12.47
N ASN A 117 -0.75 -0.62 13.63
CA ASN A 117 -1.39 -0.13 14.84
C ASN A 117 -0.60 1.04 15.46
N PRO A 118 -1.22 1.84 16.35
CA PRO A 118 -0.48 2.80 17.15
C PRO A 118 0.62 2.10 17.95
N GLY A 119 1.85 2.61 17.93
CA GLY A 119 3.01 1.94 18.53
C GLY A 119 3.79 1.03 17.57
N GLU A 120 3.30 0.89 16.34
CA GLU A 120 3.96 0.11 15.28
C GLU A 120 4.39 1.00 14.12
N VAL A 121 5.37 0.49 13.38
CA VAL A 121 5.87 1.07 12.16
C VAL A 121 6.03 -0.04 11.12
N ALA A 122 5.65 0.23 9.88
CA ALA A 122 5.82 -0.70 8.77
C ALA A 122 7.07 -0.34 7.96
N VAL A 123 8.01 -1.29 7.93
CA VAL A 123 9.18 -1.26 7.05
C VAL A 123 8.79 -1.95 5.75
N VAL A 124 8.94 -1.23 4.63
CA VAL A 124 8.52 -1.72 3.31
C VAL A 124 9.75 -2.09 2.49
N THR A 125 9.72 -3.25 1.87
CA THR A 125 10.75 -3.73 0.95
C THR A 125 10.17 -3.85 -0.46
N SER A 126 10.72 -3.10 -1.41
CA SER A 126 10.42 -3.23 -2.84
C SER A 126 11.09 -4.48 -3.41
N LYS A 127 10.29 -5.38 -3.99
CA LYS A 127 10.73 -6.57 -4.72
C LYS A 127 10.96 -6.30 -6.22
N MET A 128 10.56 -5.12 -6.68
CA MET A 128 10.40 -4.78 -8.10
C MET A 128 11.28 -3.59 -8.48
N GLY A 129 11.53 -3.43 -9.78
CA GLY A 129 12.38 -2.39 -10.33
C GLY A 129 13.81 -2.87 -10.64
N LYS A 130 14.71 -1.91 -10.81
CA LYS A 130 16.12 -2.16 -11.11
C LYS A 130 16.83 -2.72 -9.88
N ASP A 131 17.73 -3.67 -10.09
CA ASP A 131 18.61 -4.15 -9.03
C ASP A 131 19.53 -3.01 -8.55
N LEU A 132 19.75 -2.95 -7.24
CA LEU A 132 20.61 -1.95 -6.63
C LEU A 132 22.08 -2.18 -6.98
N ALA A 133 22.85 -1.10 -6.94
CA ALA A 133 24.31 -1.17 -7.00
C ALA A 133 24.85 -2.03 -5.84
N ARG A 134 25.93 -2.77 -6.11
CA ARG A 134 26.53 -3.69 -5.15
C ARG A 134 26.90 -2.95 -3.85
N GLY A 135 26.32 -3.38 -2.73
CA GLY A 135 26.57 -2.80 -1.40
C GLY A 135 25.51 -1.85 -0.87
N THR A 136 24.54 -1.41 -1.69
CA THR A 136 23.40 -0.64 -1.22
C THR A 136 22.15 -1.51 -1.15
N PHE A 137 21.44 -1.48 -0.03
CA PHE A 137 20.18 -2.20 0.18
C PHE A 137 19.00 -1.27 0.52
N LEU A 138 19.30 -0.02 0.87
CA LEU A 138 18.30 1.02 1.12
C LEU A 138 17.99 1.76 -0.18
N VAL A 139 16.71 2.03 -0.38
CA VAL A 139 16.19 2.73 -1.54
C VAL A 139 15.49 3.99 -1.10
N ASP A 140 15.76 5.07 -1.83
CA ASP A 140 15.06 6.34 -1.64
C ASP A 140 13.71 6.32 -2.38
N GLY A 141 12.66 6.84 -1.74
CA GLY A 141 11.34 7.00 -2.34
C GLY A 141 10.20 6.59 -1.41
N THR A 142 9.00 6.97 -1.80
CA THR A 142 7.75 6.58 -1.13
C THR A 142 7.24 5.25 -1.72
N LEU A 143 6.29 4.64 -1.01
CA LEU A 143 5.38 3.65 -1.60
C LEU A 143 4.92 4.16 -2.98
N ASP A 144 4.92 3.30 -4.00
CA ASP A 144 4.53 3.57 -5.39
C ASP A 144 5.46 4.42 -6.28
N GLN A 145 6.45 5.12 -5.74
CA GLN A 145 7.38 5.95 -6.54
C GLN A 145 8.73 5.29 -6.81
N THR A 146 9.05 4.29 -6.01
CA THR A 146 10.33 3.58 -6.07
C THR A 146 10.49 2.78 -7.37
N LYS A 147 11.63 2.96 -8.04
CA LYS A 147 12.01 2.27 -9.29
C LYS A 147 13.09 1.21 -9.10
N GLU A 148 13.56 1.02 -7.88
CA GLU A 148 14.66 0.13 -7.52
C GLU A 148 14.20 -0.89 -6.47
N LYS A 149 14.86 -2.04 -6.49
CA LYS A 149 14.58 -3.15 -5.59
C LYS A 149 15.38 -2.99 -4.29
N GLY A 150 14.72 -3.00 -3.14
CA GLY A 150 15.38 -2.90 -1.84
C GLY A 150 14.46 -2.36 -0.74
N ILE A 151 15.04 -2.13 0.44
CA ILE A 151 14.30 -1.66 1.62
C ILE A 151 14.09 -0.15 1.50
N LEU A 152 12.85 0.32 1.59
CA LEU A 152 12.56 1.75 1.57
C LEU A 152 13.11 2.40 2.83
N ARG A 153 13.78 3.54 2.69
CA ARG A 153 14.17 4.37 3.83
C ARG A 153 12.97 4.89 4.60
N GLN A 154 11.99 5.40 3.86
CA GLN A 154 10.75 5.87 4.42
C GLN A 154 9.93 4.71 4.97
N VAL A 155 9.59 4.83 6.25
CA VAL A 155 8.71 3.91 6.94
C VAL A 155 7.28 4.44 6.96
N LEU A 156 6.32 3.53 7.07
CA LEU A 156 4.90 3.86 7.17
C LEU A 156 4.48 3.87 8.64
N GLY A 157 3.90 4.98 9.10
CA GLY A 157 3.39 5.11 10.46
C GLY A 157 2.05 4.39 10.67
N PRO A 158 1.38 4.62 11.82
CA PRO A 158 0.08 4.04 12.11
C PRO A 158 -0.97 4.42 11.07
N GLY A 159 -1.70 3.42 10.58
CA GLY A 159 -2.68 3.60 9.53
C GLY A 159 -2.96 2.31 8.74
N THR A 160 -3.93 2.39 7.83
CA THR A 160 -4.29 1.28 6.93
C THR A 160 -3.76 1.56 5.54
N TYR A 161 -2.90 0.68 5.04
CA TYR A 161 -2.25 0.83 3.73
C TYR A 161 -2.64 -0.29 2.79
N ARG A 162 -2.96 0.09 1.55
CA ARG A 162 -3.26 -0.83 0.45
C ARG A 162 -1.97 -1.17 -0.27
N ILE A 163 -1.31 -2.23 0.16
CA ILE A 163 0.00 -2.60 -0.35
C ILE A 163 -0.11 -3.85 -1.22
N ASN A 164 0.43 -3.76 -2.43
CA ASN A 164 0.40 -4.83 -3.40
C ASN A 164 1.53 -5.85 -3.09
N ASP A 165 1.15 -7.06 -2.68
CA ASP A 165 2.08 -8.14 -2.26
C ASP A 165 3.04 -8.63 -3.36
N TYR A 166 2.65 -8.39 -4.63
CA TYR A 166 3.45 -8.69 -5.80
C TYR A 166 4.71 -7.83 -5.85
N ALA A 167 4.58 -6.54 -5.50
CA ALA A 167 5.68 -5.59 -5.62
C ALA A 167 6.39 -5.28 -4.30
N TYR A 168 5.68 -5.41 -3.18
CA TYR A 168 6.19 -5.00 -1.89
C TYR A 168 6.07 -6.14 -0.87
N ALA A 169 7.07 -6.24 0.01
CA ALA A 169 6.96 -6.94 1.29
C ALA A 169 6.87 -5.89 2.40
N VAL A 170 6.13 -6.20 3.46
CA VAL A 170 5.92 -5.27 4.57
C VAL A 170 6.16 -6.02 5.86
N ASP A 171 7.05 -5.48 6.67
CA ASP A 171 7.36 -5.97 8.01
C ASP A 171 6.88 -4.93 9.01
N VAL A 172 5.82 -5.26 9.75
CA VAL A 172 5.29 -4.41 10.82
C VAL A 172 6.06 -4.74 12.09
N ILE A 173 6.73 -3.73 12.66
CA ILE A 173 7.55 -3.85 13.86
C ILE A 173 7.13 -2.80 14.89
N GLN A 174 7.33 -3.11 16.16
CA GLN A 174 7.13 -2.15 17.25
C GLN A 174 8.45 -1.42 17.52
N GLU A 175 8.67 -1.01 18.76
CA GLU A 175 9.99 -0.62 19.23
C GLU A 175 10.91 -1.84 19.30
N LEU A 176 12.05 -1.74 18.61
CA LEU A 176 13.14 -2.70 18.70
C LEU A 176 14.22 -2.12 19.62
N THR A 177 14.68 -2.96 20.54
CA THR A 177 15.71 -2.60 21.50
C THR A 177 16.87 -3.56 21.39
N GLU A 178 18.03 -3.06 20.96
CA GLU A 178 19.26 -3.84 20.83
C GLU A 178 20.30 -3.36 21.84
N LYS A 179 20.86 -4.29 22.63
CA LYS A 179 21.95 -3.97 23.55
C LYS A 179 23.28 -4.04 22.81
N SER A 180 23.95 -2.90 22.68
CA SER A 180 25.30 -2.80 22.11
C SER A 180 26.28 -2.33 23.19
N GLY A 181 26.87 -3.29 23.90
CA GLY A 181 27.75 -3.02 25.03
C GLY A 181 27.00 -2.42 26.22
N LEU A 182 27.37 -1.20 26.62
CA LEU A 182 26.70 -0.45 27.70
C LEU A 182 25.50 0.38 27.23
N GLN A 183 25.31 0.51 25.91
CA GLN A 183 24.28 1.35 25.32
C GLN A 183 23.10 0.50 24.86
N ILE A 184 21.90 1.07 25.02
CA ILE A 184 20.65 0.50 24.54
C ILE A 184 20.25 1.29 23.30
N LYS A 185 20.26 0.62 22.15
CA LYS A 185 19.89 1.18 20.84
C LYS A 185 18.40 0.93 20.62
N HIS A 186 17.67 1.98 20.29
CA HIS A 186 16.25 1.95 19.99
C HIS A 186 16.03 2.16 18.48
N ALA A 187 15.12 1.40 17.87
CA ALA A 187 14.70 1.53 16.48
C ALA A 187 13.22 1.17 16.31
N GLY A 188 12.63 1.45 15.15
CA GLY A 188 11.20 1.22 14.93
C GLY A 188 10.36 2.37 15.45
N TRP A 189 9.34 2.09 16.28
CA TRP A 189 8.53 3.14 16.91
C TRP A 189 9.21 3.65 18.19
N VAL A 190 10.04 4.69 18.07
CA VAL A 190 10.85 5.20 19.20
C VAL A 190 10.15 6.35 19.90
N SER A 191 9.97 6.23 21.21
CA SER A 191 9.42 7.28 22.08
C SER A 191 10.50 7.88 22.96
N ILE A 192 10.85 9.14 22.73
CA ILE A 192 11.85 9.87 23.52
C ILE A 192 11.11 10.69 24.60
N PRO A 193 11.23 10.33 25.89
CA PRO A 193 10.54 11.03 26.97
C PRO A 193 11.14 12.43 27.22
N ALA A 194 10.35 13.29 27.87
CA ALA A 194 10.81 14.61 28.28
C ALA A 194 12.00 14.51 29.24
N GLY A 195 13.01 15.37 29.05
CA GLY A 195 14.27 15.32 29.80
C GLY A 195 15.32 14.39 29.19
N TYR A 196 15.05 13.78 28.03
CA TYR A 196 15.98 12.95 27.28
C TYR A 196 16.16 13.47 25.84
N VAL A 197 17.28 13.09 25.20
CA VAL A 197 17.55 13.33 23.78
C VAL A 197 17.89 12.02 23.10
N GLY A 198 17.52 11.91 21.82
CA GLY A 198 17.87 10.79 20.97
C GLY A 198 19.13 11.09 20.16
N VAL A 199 20.26 10.47 20.49
CA VAL A 199 21.45 10.54 19.64
C VAL A 199 21.28 9.54 18.50
N VAL A 200 21.29 10.04 17.27
CA VAL A 200 21.07 9.20 16.07
C VAL A 200 22.40 8.66 15.57
N THR A 201 22.44 7.35 15.34
CA THR A 201 23.53 6.66 14.66
C THR A 201 23.02 6.14 13.32
N ASN A 202 23.58 6.63 12.22
CA ASN A 202 23.27 6.15 10.88
C ASN A 202 24.10 4.90 10.57
N LEU A 203 23.44 3.83 10.14
CA LEU A 203 24.09 2.59 9.70
C LEU A 203 24.51 2.65 8.24
N ALA A 204 23.84 3.50 7.45
CA ALA A 204 24.07 3.65 6.02
C ALA A 204 24.11 5.13 5.61
N GLU A 205 24.89 5.43 4.58
CA GLU A 205 24.96 6.77 4.01
C GLU A 205 23.62 7.15 3.39
N ASN A 206 23.17 8.39 3.60
CA ASN A 206 22.00 8.94 2.95
C ASN A 206 22.40 10.13 2.07
N LYS A 207 22.32 9.95 0.75
CA LYS A 207 22.74 10.96 -0.23
C LYS A 207 21.83 12.19 -0.26
N GLN A 208 20.55 12.02 0.08
CA GLN A 208 19.57 13.11 0.04
C GLN A 208 19.77 14.07 1.21
N THR A 209 19.97 13.53 2.41
CA THR A 209 20.21 14.32 3.62
C THR A 209 21.68 14.65 3.83
N LYS A 210 22.56 14.14 2.97
CA LYS A 210 24.04 14.19 3.09
C LYS A 210 24.54 13.63 4.42
N ALA A 211 23.77 12.74 5.03
CA ALA A 211 24.09 12.17 6.31
C ALA A 211 25.09 11.02 6.11
N LEU A 212 26.26 11.15 6.72
CA LEU A 212 27.31 10.13 6.68
C LEU A 212 26.96 8.99 7.65
N PRO A 213 27.46 7.77 7.41
CA PRO A 213 27.41 6.70 8.40
C PRO A 213 28.11 7.14 9.70
N GLY A 214 27.55 6.73 10.84
CA GLY A 214 28.06 7.07 12.16
C GLY A 214 27.14 7.98 12.97
N ILE A 215 27.67 8.46 14.09
CA ILE A 215 26.95 9.30 15.05
C ILE A 215 26.73 10.68 14.43
N GLN A 216 25.49 11.17 14.48
CA GLN A 216 25.12 12.47 13.95
C GLN A 216 25.25 13.56 15.02
N ASP A 217 25.68 14.75 14.61
CA ASP A 217 25.78 15.92 15.52
C ASP A 217 24.39 16.41 15.96
N LYS A 218 23.39 16.26 15.10
CA LYS A 218 22.02 16.69 15.36
C LYS A 218 21.25 15.60 16.11
N VAL A 219 20.89 15.91 17.35
CA VAL A 219 20.07 15.04 18.19
C VAL A 219 18.57 15.23 17.92
N LEU A 220 17.79 14.19 18.21
CA LEU A 220 16.33 14.23 18.25
C LEU A 220 15.87 14.79 19.60
N GLN A 221 14.88 15.69 19.53
CA GLN A 221 14.21 16.23 20.71
C GLN A 221 13.23 15.21 21.31
N PRO A 222 12.70 15.42 22.52
CA PRO A 222 11.61 14.61 23.04
C PRO A 222 10.43 14.55 22.08
N GLY A 223 9.93 13.35 21.80
CA GLY A 223 8.89 13.13 20.80
C GLY A 223 8.79 11.68 20.34
N LEU A 224 7.89 11.44 19.38
CA LEU A 224 7.68 10.13 18.75
C LEU A 224 8.31 10.14 17.36
N TYR A 225 9.17 9.17 17.08
CA TYR A 225 9.88 9.06 15.81
C TYR A 225 9.75 7.66 15.23
N PRO A 226 9.21 7.52 14.01
CA PRO A 226 9.27 6.26 13.27
C PRO A 226 10.66 6.15 12.61
N ILE A 227 11.50 5.28 13.16
CA ILE A 227 12.88 5.08 12.75
C ILE A 227 13.01 3.75 12.02
N ASN A 228 13.60 3.76 10.83
CA ASN A 228 13.89 2.53 10.11
C ASN A 228 15.10 1.81 10.74
N PRO A 229 14.95 0.59 11.31
CA PRO A 229 16.05 -0.13 11.93
C PRO A 229 17.18 -0.49 10.96
N LYS A 230 16.89 -0.52 9.66
CA LYS A 230 17.89 -0.80 8.63
C LYS A 230 18.69 0.44 8.23
N GLU A 231 18.27 1.63 8.64
CA GLU A 231 18.94 2.89 8.32
C GLU A 231 19.57 3.55 9.55
N GLN A 232 18.86 3.62 10.68
CA GLN A 232 19.28 4.41 11.84
C GLN A 232 18.92 3.70 13.15
N HIS A 233 19.76 3.91 14.16
CA HIS A 233 19.52 3.56 15.56
C HIS A 233 19.55 4.83 16.41
N VAL A 234 18.78 4.85 17.51
CA VAL A 234 18.71 5.98 18.44
C VAL A 234 19.13 5.56 19.83
N ASP A 235 20.07 6.28 20.42
CA ASP A 235 20.40 6.16 21.85
C ASP A 235 19.64 7.23 22.64
N ILE A 236 18.90 6.81 23.65
CA ILE A 236 18.16 7.73 24.51
C ILE A 236 19.05 8.10 25.69
N ILE A 237 19.47 9.37 25.76
CA ILE A 237 20.38 9.88 26.79
C ILE A 237 19.68 10.97 27.59
N THR A 238 19.88 10.99 28.92
CA THR A 238 19.36 12.05 29.79
C THR A 238 20.02 13.38 29.50
N VAL A 239 19.24 14.46 29.49
CA VAL A 239 19.74 15.83 29.45
C VAL A 239 19.56 16.45 30.82
N GLY A 240 20.67 16.84 31.46
CA GLY A 240 20.65 17.58 32.73
C GLY A 240 21.63 17.06 33.77
N PHE A 241 21.68 17.76 34.90
CA PHE A 241 22.47 17.36 36.06
C PHE A 241 21.71 16.28 36.85
N THR A 242 22.36 15.14 37.10
CA THR A 242 21.83 14.05 37.93
C THR A 242 21.87 14.37 39.43
N GLU A 243 22.61 15.41 39.84
CA GLU A 243 22.72 15.83 41.24
C GLU A 243 21.73 16.94 41.59
N LYS A 244 20.76 16.61 42.46
CA LYS A 244 19.87 17.59 43.12
C LYS A 244 20.37 18.03 44.50
N SER A 245 21.53 17.53 44.96
CA SER A 245 22.00 17.84 46.31
C SER A 245 22.77 19.16 46.33
N VAL A 246 22.12 20.22 46.79
CA VAL A 246 22.84 21.34 47.40
C VAL A 246 23.29 20.87 48.78
N LYS A 247 24.53 20.39 48.89
CA LYS A 247 25.15 20.23 50.21
C LYS A 247 25.48 21.62 50.74
N SER A 248 24.56 22.21 51.50
CA SER A 248 24.89 23.40 52.28
C SER A 248 25.81 22.96 53.42
N ASN A 249 27.11 23.21 53.31
CA ASN A 249 28.02 23.16 54.45
C ASN A 249 27.72 24.37 55.34
N LEU A 250 26.62 24.33 56.09
CA LEU A 250 26.38 25.27 57.17
C LEU A 250 27.41 24.96 58.26
N VAL A 251 28.47 25.77 58.33
CA VAL A 251 29.42 25.72 59.43
C VAL A 251 28.66 26.10 60.69
N THR A 252 28.36 25.13 61.54
CA THR A 252 27.71 25.37 62.82
C THR A 252 28.76 25.96 63.75
N SER A 253 28.60 27.24 64.12
CA SER A 253 29.41 27.85 65.17
C SER A 253 29.03 27.21 66.52
N SER A 254 29.98 27.13 67.44
CA SER A 254 29.89 26.43 68.74
C SER A 254 28.71 26.82 69.65
N ASP A 255 27.94 27.85 69.30
CA ASP A 255 26.76 28.34 70.02
C ASP A 255 25.41 27.93 69.40
N GLY A 256 25.39 27.01 68.44
CA GLY A 256 24.15 26.39 67.92
C GLY A 256 23.23 27.32 67.12
N LYS A 257 23.69 28.51 66.72
CA LYS A 257 22.96 29.43 65.83
C LYS A 257 23.59 29.46 64.44
N PRO A 258 22.79 29.44 63.36
CA PRO A 258 23.30 29.59 62.01
C PRO A 258 23.92 30.99 61.84
N LYS A 259 25.19 31.05 61.40
CA LYS A 259 25.79 32.28 60.87
C LYS A 259 25.29 32.46 59.44
N LEU A 260 24.61 33.58 59.19
CA LEU A 260 24.38 34.10 57.84
C LEU A 260 25.70 34.59 57.24
#